data_AF-A0A819JC72-F1
#
_entry.id   AF-A0A819JC72-F1
#
_cell.length_a   1.000
_cell.length_b   1.000
_cell.length_c   1.000
_cell.angle_alpha   90.00
_cell.angle_beta   90.00
_cell.angle_gamma   90.00
#
_symmetry.space_group_name_H-M   'P 1'
#
loop_
_entity.id
_entity.type
_entity.pdbx_description
1 polymer ?
#
loop_
_entity_poly.entity_id
_entity_poly.type
_entity_poly.pdbx_seq_one_letter_code
_entity_poly.pdbx_strand_id
1 'polypeptide(L)' 'MDLPVASGRSFGGQYGWISPFVMEVRNDLDLQLNELPSKNSDMIPVLVQKAAEGIIKEGQYIGRQREAEELANILREK' A
#
# COMPACT_ATOMS: atom_id res chain seq x y z
N MET A 1 23.42 14.29 12.19
CA MET A 1 24.36 13.19 11.88
C MET A 1 23.52 11.96 11.62
N ASP A 2 23.27 11.67 10.35
CA ASP A 2 22.45 10.54 9.92
C ASP A 2 23.29 9.26 9.96
N LEU A 3 22.99 8.38 10.91
CA LEU A 3 23.61 7.06 10.98
C LEU A 3 22.88 6.10 10.01
N PRO A 4 23.61 5.24 9.28
CA PRO A 4 23.00 4.29 8.36
C PRO A 4 22.13 3.27 9.12
N VAL A 5 20.98 2.94 8.52
CA VAL A 5 19.97 2.06 9.12
C VAL A 5 20.51 0.62 9.17
N ALA A 6 20.67 0.09 10.38
CA ALA A 6 21.05 -1.31 10.61
C ALA A 6 19.85 -2.25 10.51
N SER A 7 20.06 -3.44 9.94
CA SER A 7 19.06 -4.49 9.65
C SER A 7 18.26 -5.03 10.85
N GLY A 8 18.61 -4.62 12.07
CA GLY A 8 17.95 -5.04 13.32
C GLY A 8 17.21 -3.92 14.07
N ARG A 9 17.12 -2.70 13.53
CA ARG A 9 16.29 -1.63 14.12
C ARG A 9 14.92 -1.60 13.45
N SER A 10 13.86 -1.85 14.22
CA SER A 10 12.50 -1.49 13.81
C SER A 10 12.45 0.00 13.51
N PHE A 11 11.92 0.37 12.35
CA PHE A 11 11.93 1.72 11.76
C PHE A 11 11.18 2.78 12.56
N GLY A 12 10.77 2.50 13.79
CA GLY A 12 10.03 3.47 14.56
C GLY A 12 9.82 3.07 16.00
N GLY A 13 10.29 3.92 16.90
CA GLY A 13 9.80 3.94 18.27
C GLY A 13 8.27 4.10 18.23
N GLN A 14 7.58 3.00 18.52
CA GLN A 14 6.13 2.85 18.71
C GLN A 14 5.19 3.01 17.49
N TYR A 15 5.40 3.98 16.58
CA TYR A 15 4.82 4.04 15.21
C TYR A 15 5.69 4.95 14.33
N GLY A 16 7.01 4.86 14.49
CA GLY A 16 7.93 5.86 13.94
C GLY A 16 7.84 5.99 12.42
N TRP A 17 7.91 7.25 11.99
CA TRP A 17 7.81 7.69 10.60
C TRP A 17 6.80 6.88 9.80
N ILE A 18 5.51 7.06 10.14
CA ILE A 18 4.46 6.72 9.17
C ILE A 18 4.74 7.57 7.94
N SER A 19 5.16 6.92 6.86
CA SER A 19 5.43 7.59 5.59
C SER A 19 4.24 8.48 5.24
N PRO A 20 4.45 9.74 4.82
CA PRO A 20 3.37 10.60 4.34
C PRO A 20 2.46 9.90 3.33
N PHE A 21 3.03 9.02 2.50
CA PHE A 21 2.29 8.15 1.58
C PHE A 21 1.28 7.23 2.28
N VAL A 22 1.65 6.62 3.41
CA VAL A 22 0.73 5.74 4.17
C VAL A 22 -0.40 6.55 4.79
N MET A 23 -0.12 7.79 5.22
CA MET A 23 -1.15 8.70 5.73
C MET A 23 -2.11 9.17 4.63
N GLU A 24 -1.58 9.46 3.44
CA GLU A 24 -2.35 9.87 2.27
C GLU A 24 -3.26 8.73 1.79
N VAL A 25 -2.71 7.52 1.65
CA VAL A 25 -3.49 6.32 1.32
C VAL A 25 -4.56 6.03 2.36
N ARG A 26 -4.26 6.19 3.65
CA ARG A 26 -5.26 6.05 4.72
C ARG A 26 -6.41 7.05 4.53
N ASN A 27 -6.10 8.31 4.22
CA ASN A 27 -7.09 9.35 4.04
C ASN A 27 -7.94 9.12 2.77
N ASP A 28 -7.32 8.76 1.65
CA ASP A 28 -8.00 8.47 0.39
C ASP A 28 -8.96 7.28 0.50
N LEU A 29 -8.62 6.33 1.38
CA LEU A 29 -9.43 5.15 1.64
C LEU A 29 -10.41 5.34 2.83
N ASP A 30 -10.43 6.53 3.43
CA ASP A 30 -11.23 6.89 4.62
C ASP A 30 -11.11 5.90 5.78
N LEU A 31 -9.90 5.37 5.99
CA LEU A 31 -9.64 4.33 6.98
C LEU A 31 -9.39 4.92 8.36
N GLN A 32 -10.07 4.40 9.36
CA GLN A 32 -9.74 4.64 10.76
C GLN A 32 -8.48 3.88 11.17
N LEU A 33 -7.82 4.35 12.23
CA LEU A 33 -6.53 3.82 12.67
C LEU A 33 -6.62 2.35 13.13
N ASN A 34 -7.78 1.95 13.64
CA ASN A 34 -8.13 0.58 14.02
C ASN A 34 -8.56 -0.29 12.83
N GLU A 35 -8.86 0.32 11.68
CA GLU A 35 -9.21 -0.40 10.46
C GLU A 35 -7.97 -0.76 9.65
N LEU A 36 -6.83 -0.13 9.92
CA LEU A 36 -5.57 -0.44 9.23
C LEU A 36 -5.29 -1.95 9.18
N PRO A 37 -4.66 -2.46 8.11
CA PRO A 37 -4.35 -3.89 7.94
C PRO A 37 -3.56 -4.53 9.09
N SER A 38 -2.77 -3.73 9.81
CA SER A 38 -2.02 -4.17 10.99
C SER A 38 -2.90 -4.43 12.22
N LYS A 39 -4.16 -4.00 12.18
CA LYS A 39 -5.17 -4.11 13.23
C LYS A 39 -6.40 -4.91 12.78
N ASN A 40 -6.76 -4.84 11.50
CA ASN A 40 -7.83 -5.59 10.88
C ASN A 40 -7.36 -6.27 9.58
N SER A 41 -7.00 -7.54 9.66
CA SER A 41 -6.55 -8.34 8.52
C SER A 41 -7.61 -8.53 7.44
N ASP A 42 -8.90 -8.43 7.79
CA ASP A 42 -10.01 -8.67 6.86
C ASP A 42 -10.12 -7.55 5.82
N MET A 43 -9.44 -6.42 6.04
CA MET A 43 -9.34 -5.36 5.04
C MET A 43 -8.32 -5.64 3.94
N ILE A 44 -7.38 -6.58 4.15
CA ILE A 44 -6.29 -6.84 3.20
C ILE A 44 -6.83 -7.15 1.79
N PRO A 45 -7.85 -8.03 1.61
CA PRO A 45 -8.41 -8.30 0.29
C PRO A 45 -9.02 -7.06 -0.38
N VAL A 46 -9.67 -6.17 0.40
CA VAL A 46 -10.28 -4.95 -0.11
C VAL A 46 -9.22 -3.98 -0.63
N LEU A 47 -8.10 -3.86 0.09
CA LEU A 47 -6.97 -3.02 -0.31
C LEU A 47 -6.27 -3.56 -1.55
N VAL A 48 -6.03 -4.87 -1.59
CA VAL A 48 -5.46 -5.56 -2.75
C VAL A 48 -6.32 -5.33 -3.99
N GLN A 49 -7.65 -5.43 -3.85
CA GLN A 49 -8.57 -5.18 -4.96
C GLN A 49 -8.54 -3.72 -5.43
N LYS A 50 -8.59 -2.74 -4.52
CA LYS A 50 -8.52 -1.32 -4.87
C LYS A 50 -7.19 -0.95 -5.52
N ALA A 51 -6.09 -1.50 -5.03
CA ALA A 51 -4.77 -1.30 -5.63
C ALA A 51 -4.69 -1.89 -7.05
N ALA A 52 -5.21 -3.10 -7.26
CA ALA A 52 -5.30 -3.72 -8.58
C ALA A 52 -6.12 -2.87 -9.56
N GLU A 53 -7.25 -2.32 -9.12
CA GLU A 53 -8.07 -1.40 -9.93
C GLU A 53 -7.33 -0.10 -10.27
N GLY A 54 -6.61 0.48 -9.31
CA GLY A 54 -5.79 1.67 -9.51
C GLY A 54 -4.68 1.44 -10.54
N ILE A 55 -3.99 0.30 -10.45
CA ILE A 55 -2.94 -0.10 -11.41
C ILE A 55 -3.51 -0.20 -12.83
N ILE A 56 -4.65 -0.88 -13.01
CA ILE A 56 -5.30 -1.02 -14.33
C ILE A 56 -5.70 0.34 -14.89
N LYS A 57 -6.30 1.21 -14.07
CA LYS A 57 -6.74 2.54 -14.48
C LYS A 57 -5.58 3.42 -14.91
N GLU A 58 -4.47 3.40 -14.16
CA GLU A 58 -3.25 4.11 -14.53
C GLU A 58 -2.65 3.53 -15.82
N GLY A 59 -2.61 2.21 -15.95
CA GLY A 59 -2.17 1.52 -17.15
C GLY A 59 -2.95 1.91 -18.41
N GLN A 60 -4.28 2.07 -18.29
CA GLN A 60 -5.12 2.57 -19.37
C GLN A 60 -4.77 4.03 -19.72
N TYR A 61 -4.56 4.89 -18.72
CA TYR A 61 -4.21 6.29 -18.93
C TYR A 61 -2.86 6.47 -19.65
N ILE A 62 -1.86 5.64 -19.31
CA ILE A 62 -0.50 5.72 -19.91
C ILE A 62 -0.30 4.85 -21.14
N GLY A 63 -1.35 4.16 -21.63
CA GLY A 63 -1.28 3.28 -22.80
C GLY A 63 -0.54 1.96 -22.57
N ARG A 64 -0.36 1.54 -21.32
CA ARG A 64 0.30 0.28 -20.90
C ARG A 64 -0.68 -0.70 -20.24
N GLN A 65 -1.89 -0.79 -20.76
CA GLN A 65 -2.97 -1.59 -20.16
C GLN A 65 -2.58 -3.05 -19.89
N ARG A 66 -1.91 -3.70 -20.85
CA ARG A 66 -1.52 -5.12 -20.71
C ARG A 66 -0.55 -5.36 -19.53
N GLU A 67 0.48 -4.53 -19.41
CA GLU A 67 1.46 -4.61 -18.31
C GLU A 67 0.76 -4.38 -16.95
N ALA A 68 -0.18 -3.44 -16.92
CA ALA A 68 -0.96 -3.14 -15.73
C ALA A 68 -1.92 -4.27 -15.33
N GLU A 69 -2.57 -4.93 -16.30
CA GLU A 69 -3.42 -6.10 -16.04
C GLU A 69 -2.58 -7.29 -15.52
N GLU A 70 -1.41 -7.54 -16.10
CA GLU A 70 -0.47 -8.56 -15.61
C GLU A 70 -0.04 -8.27 -14.16
N LEU A 71 0.34 -7.02 -13.84
CA LEU A 71 0.67 -6.59 -12.48
C LEU A 71 -0.49 -6.72 -11.50
N ALA A 72 -1.70 -6.32 -11.91
CA ALA A 72 -2.91 -6.42 -11.10
C ALA A 72 -3.28 -7.89 -10.80
N ASN A 73 -3.06 -8.81 -11.73
CA ASN A 73 -3.30 -10.24 -11.52
C ASN A 73 -2.29 -10.84 -10.55
N ILE A 74 -0.99 -10.53 -10.69
CA ILE A 74 0.04 -10.96 -9.73
C ILE A 74 -0.29 -10.49 -8.30
N LEU A 75 -0.84 -9.27 -8.18
CA LEU A 75 -1.24 -8.71 -6.90
C LEU A 75 -2.45 -9.43 -6.28
N ARG A 76 -3.42 -9.88 -7.10
CA ARG A 76 -4.61 -10.62 -6.65
C ARG A 76 -4.35 -12.08 -6.30
N GLU A 77 -3.32 -12.68 -6.89
CA GLU A 77 -2.94 -14.09 -6.68
C GLU A 77 -2.11 -14.31 -5.40
N LYS A 78 -1.76 -13.24 -4.67
CA LYS A 78 -1.03 -13.28 -3.41
C LYS A 78 -1.94 -13.07 -2.19
#